data_AF-A0A2N8M815-F1
#
_entry.id   AF-A0A2N8M815-F1
#
_cell.length_a   1.000
_cell.length_b   1.000
_cell.length_c   1.000
_cell.angle_alpha   90.00
_cell.angle_beta   90.00
_cell.angle_gamma   90.00
#
_symmetry.space_group_name_H-M   'P 1'
#
loop_
_entity.id
_entity.type
_entity.pdbx_description
1 polymer ?
#
loop_
_entity_poly.entity_id
_entity_poly.type
_entity_poly.pdbx_seq_one_letter_code
_entity_poly.pdbx_strand_id
1 'polypeptide(L)'
;MTDTKSGPPSYKVGYSQPPVEHRFRKGVSGNPKGRGKGTKNYATIFLTAMTKSVTITENGTRKKISKLAAAATQLANDAARGDKKSIQLMIALLQAFEPTIEAQRPKEVIIYSGVLAELDRKA
;
A
#
# COMPACT_ATOMS: atom_id res chain seq x y z
N MET A 1 -45.22 17.33 51.77
CA MET A 1 -45.33 17.20 50.31
C MET A 1 -44.18 16.33 49.85
N THR A 2 -44.45 15.09 49.43
CA THR A 2 -43.42 14.10 49.09
C THR A 2 -42.96 14.27 47.64
N ASP A 3 -41.65 14.43 47.44
CA ASP A 3 -41.00 14.46 46.13
C ASP A 3 -41.18 13.12 45.39
N THR A 4 -41.95 13.14 44.31
CA THR A 4 -42.10 11.98 43.42
C THR A 4 -40.92 11.96 42.44
N LYS A 5 -39.90 11.15 42.71
CA LYS A 5 -38.82 10.86 41.74
C LYS A 5 -39.42 10.20 40.50
N SER A 6 -39.41 10.91 39.37
CA SER A 6 -39.73 10.36 38.06
C SER A 6 -38.63 9.38 37.64
N GLY A 7 -39.00 8.09 37.51
CA GLY A 7 -38.11 7.07 36.95
C GLY A 7 -37.82 7.35 35.47
N PRO A 8 -36.67 6.87 34.93
CA PRO A 8 -36.30 7.14 33.56
C PRO A 8 -37.35 6.57 32.57
N PRO A 9 -37.62 7.27 31.45
CA PRO A 9 -38.64 6.85 30.49
C PRO A 9 -38.30 5.47 29.90
N SER A 10 -39.27 4.56 29.92
CA SER A 10 -39.13 3.21 29.35
C SER A 10 -38.87 3.30 27.83
N TYR A 11 -37.80 2.68 27.36
CA TYR A 11 -37.43 2.64 25.95
C TYR A 11 -38.55 2.01 25.08
N LYS A 12 -39.15 2.79 24.17
CA LYS A 12 -40.21 2.32 23.27
C LYS A 12 -39.60 1.57 22.09
N VAL A 13 -40.06 0.35 21.84
CA VAL A 13 -39.68 -0.48 20.68
C VAL A 13 -40.57 -0.15 19.49
N GLY A 14 -40.01 -0.08 18.28
CA GLY A 14 -40.72 0.26 17.05
C GLY A 14 -39.87 0.10 15.79
N TYR A 15 -40.36 0.56 14.64
CA TYR A 15 -39.61 0.53 13.38
C TYR A 15 -38.29 1.30 13.52
N SER A 16 -37.17 0.68 13.12
CA SER A 16 -35.80 1.19 13.32
C SER A 16 -35.39 1.47 14.78
N GLN A 17 -36.15 0.97 15.75
CA GLN A 17 -35.93 1.14 17.19
C GLN A 17 -35.81 -0.23 17.88
N PRO A 18 -34.72 -0.99 17.63
CA PRO A 18 -34.58 -2.35 18.17
C PRO A 18 -34.51 -2.34 19.70
N PRO A 19 -35.01 -3.38 20.39
CA PRO A 19 -34.91 -3.51 21.85
C PRO A 19 -33.46 -3.39 22.33
N VAL A 20 -33.24 -2.69 23.46
CA VAL A 20 -31.89 -2.41 23.98
C VAL A 20 -31.12 -3.69 24.33
N GLU A 21 -31.81 -4.68 24.87
CA GLU A 21 -31.25 -5.95 25.33
C GLU A 21 -30.61 -6.79 24.20
N HIS A 22 -31.06 -6.58 22.95
CA HIS A 22 -30.57 -7.33 21.79
C HIS A 22 -29.58 -6.54 20.92
N ARG A 23 -29.28 -5.28 21.25
CA ARG A 23 -28.32 -4.48 20.49
C ARG A 23 -26.90 -4.94 20.77
N PHE A 24 -26.08 -4.99 19.72
CA PHE A 24 -24.65 -5.13 19.90
C PHE A 24 -24.07 -3.87 20.59
N ARG A 25 -23.13 -4.08 21.51
CA ARG A 25 -22.41 -2.98 22.14
C ARG A 25 -21.57 -2.25 21.10
N LYS A 26 -21.54 -0.91 21.16
CA LYS A 26 -20.72 -0.09 20.26
C LYS A 26 -19.26 -0.58 20.31
N GLY A 27 -18.69 -0.87 19.14
CA GLY A 27 -17.31 -1.37 19.00
C GLY A 27 -17.13 -2.88 19.12
N VAL A 28 -18.18 -3.64 19.44
CA VAL A 28 -18.13 -5.10 19.54
C VAL A 28 -18.92 -5.72 18.39
N SER A 29 -18.27 -6.58 17.63
CA SER A 29 -18.92 -7.42 16.61
C SER A 29 -19.92 -8.37 17.28
N GLY A 30 -21.08 -8.60 16.67
CA GLY A 30 -22.02 -9.65 17.12
C GLY A 30 -21.45 -11.07 17.06
N ASN A 31 -20.38 -11.28 16.30
CA ASN A 31 -19.58 -12.49 16.34
C ASN A 31 -18.10 -12.11 16.63
N PRO A 32 -17.68 -12.03 17.90
CA PRO A 32 -16.31 -11.72 18.28
C PRO A 32 -15.29 -12.78 17.82
N LYS A 33 -15.74 -14.02 17.63
CA LYS A 33 -14.94 -15.14 17.10
C LYS A 33 -14.94 -15.20 15.57
N GLY A 34 -15.65 -14.30 14.90
CA GLY A 34 -15.63 -14.15 13.44
C GLY A 34 -14.25 -13.68 12.96
N ARG A 35 -14.10 -13.54 11.63
CA ARG A 35 -12.81 -13.14 11.04
C ARG A 35 -12.40 -11.75 11.55
N GLY A 36 -11.41 -11.72 12.43
CA GLY A 36 -10.88 -10.48 12.99
C GLY A 36 -10.42 -9.51 11.91
N LYS A 37 -10.59 -8.20 12.16
CA LYS A 37 -10.02 -7.17 11.30
C LYS A 37 -8.50 -7.36 11.24
N GLY A 38 -7.94 -7.49 10.04
CA GLY A 38 -6.49 -7.64 9.85
C GLY A 38 -5.94 -9.07 9.98
N THR A 39 -6.78 -10.12 9.98
CA THR A 39 -6.25 -11.50 9.88
C THR A 39 -5.34 -11.63 8.65
N LYS A 40 -4.08 -12.02 8.90
CA LYS A 40 -3.02 -12.12 7.90
C LYS A 40 -3.47 -13.05 6.78
N ASN A 41 -3.82 -12.50 5.63
CA ASN A 41 -4.00 -13.29 4.41
C ASN A 41 -2.61 -13.69 3.87
N TYR A 42 -2.57 -14.69 3.00
CA TYR A 42 -1.30 -15.15 2.43
C TYR A 42 -0.50 -14.00 1.79
N ALA A 43 -1.17 -13.09 1.08
CA ALA A 43 -0.56 -11.92 0.47
C ALA A 43 0.15 -11.00 1.48
N THR A 44 -0.45 -10.74 2.65
CA THR A 44 0.18 -9.92 3.70
C THR A 44 1.37 -10.64 4.34
N ILE A 45 1.29 -11.95 4.54
CA ILE A 45 2.43 -12.74 5.03
C ILE A 45 3.58 -12.70 4.03
N PHE A 46 3.27 -12.91 2.75
CA PHE A 46 4.24 -12.88 1.66
C PHE A 46 4.92 -11.52 1.54
N LEU A 47 4.14 -10.43 1.48
CA LEU A 47 4.69 -9.06 1.42
C LEU A 47 5.56 -8.75 2.65
N THR A 48 5.12 -9.14 3.84
CA THR A 48 5.91 -8.97 5.08
C THR A 48 7.21 -9.77 5.02
N ALA A 49 7.19 -10.97 4.44
CA ALA A 49 8.40 -11.77 4.26
C ALA A 49 9.35 -11.12 3.25
N MET A 50 8.82 -10.52 2.20
CA MET A 50 9.55 -9.86 1.11
C MET A 50 10.18 -8.51 1.52
N THR A 51 9.59 -7.81 2.49
CA THR A 51 10.17 -6.57 3.03
C THR A 51 11.33 -6.80 3.99
N LYS A 52 11.45 -8.01 4.58
CA LYS A 52 12.61 -8.35 5.42
C LYS A 52 13.91 -8.28 4.62
N SER A 53 14.98 -7.86 5.29
CA SER A 53 16.28 -7.69 4.66
C SER A 53 17.08 -8.98 4.54
N VAL A 54 17.89 -9.07 3.49
CA VAL A 54 18.92 -10.08 3.24
C VAL A 54 20.23 -9.38 2.90
N THR A 55 21.34 -10.04 3.19
CA THR A 55 22.68 -9.55 2.82
C THR A 55 23.05 -10.14 1.47
N ILE A 56 23.31 -9.28 0.48
CA ILE A 56 23.83 -9.68 -0.83
C ILE A 56 25.21 -9.06 -1.04
N THR A 57 26.01 -9.66 -1.92
CA THR A 57 27.28 -9.07 -2.36
C THR A 57 27.11 -8.58 -3.79
N GLU A 58 27.29 -7.29 -4.00
CA GLU A 58 27.16 -6.63 -5.29
C GLU A 58 28.46 -5.89 -5.58
N ASN A 59 29.10 -6.19 -6.72
CA ASN A 59 30.37 -5.60 -7.13
C ASN A 59 31.46 -5.64 -6.03
N GLY A 60 31.54 -6.76 -5.31
CA GLY A 60 32.48 -6.97 -4.21
C GLY A 60 32.10 -6.32 -2.87
N THR A 61 31.04 -5.50 -2.83
CA THR A 61 30.55 -4.87 -1.59
C THR A 61 29.35 -5.62 -1.01
N ARG A 62 29.37 -5.89 0.30
CA ARG A 62 28.21 -6.47 1.00
C ARG A 62 27.21 -5.36 1.33
N LYS A 63 25.97 -5.53 0.87
CA LYS A 63 24.85 -4.63 1.16
C LYS A 63 23.68 -5.39 1.75
N LYS A 64 22.93 -4.74 2.64
CA LYS A 64 21.71 -5.28 3.22
C LYS A 64 20.51 -4.61 2.56
N ILE A 65 19.75 -5.37 1.78
CA ILE A 65 18.58 -4.89 1.03
C ILE A 65 17.37 -5.78 1.30
N SER A 66 16.15 -5.34 0.98
CA SER A 66 14.96 -6.20 1.13
C SER A 66 15.02 -7.41 0.20
N LYS A 67 14.36 -8.52 0.55
CA LYS A 67 14.25 -9.69 -0.34
C LYS A 67 13.60 -9.34 -1.66
N LEU A 68 12.62 -8.44 -1.66
CA LEU A 68 12.00 -7.93 -2.87
C LEU A 68 13.03 -7.25 -3.77
N ALA A 69 13.81 -6.32 -3.22
CA ALA A 69 14.86 -5.63 -3.98
C ALA A 69 15.88 -6.64 -4.50
N ALA A 70 16.33 -7.59 -3.68
CA ALA A 70 17.28 -8.62 -4.10
C ALA A 70 16.73 -9.49 -5.24
N ALA A 71 15.46 -9.90 -5.18
CA ALA A 71 14.82 -10.68 -6.23
C ALA A 71 14.68 -9.88 -7.53
N ALA A 72 14.34 -8.58 -7.45
CA ALA A 72 14.27 -7.71 -8.61
C ALA A 72 15.64 -7.50 -9.26
N THR A 73 16.69 -7.25 -8.45
CA THR A 73 18.07 -7.15 -8.93
C THR A 73 18.52 -8.45 -9.61
N GLN A 74 18.22 -9.59 -9.01
CA GLN A 74 18.58 -10.89 -9.58
C GLN A 74 17.86 -11.14 -10.92
N LEU A 75 16.56 -10.85 -10.99
CA LEU A 75 15.79 -10.97 -12.23
C LEU A 75 16.38 -10.11 -13.35
N ALA A 76 16.74 -8.86 -13.04
CA ALA A 76 17.39 -7.96 -13.99
C ALA A 76 18.76 -8.49 -14.44
N ASN A 77 19.56 -9.01 -13.52
CA ASN A 77 20.87 -9.61 -13.83
C ASN A 77 20.74 -10.83 -14.74
N ASP A 78 19.78 -11.72 -14.49
CA ASP A 78 19.58 -12.92 -15.29
C ASP A 78 19.00 -12.62 -16.67
N ALA A 79 18.11 -11.61 -16.76
CA ALA A 79 17.67 -11.08 -18.04
C ALA A 79 18.84 -10.46 -18.83
N ALA A 80 19.70 -9.68 -18.18
CA ALA A 80 20.88 -9.08 -18.81
C ALA A 80 21.91 -10.12 -19.28
N ARG A 81 21.99 -11.28 -18.61
CA ARG A 81 22.79 -12.44 -19.04
C ARG A 81 22.20 -13.19 -20.24
N GLY A 82 20.95 -12.93 -20.60
CA GLY A 82 20.28 -13.56 -21.74
C GLY A 82 19.33 -14.71 -21.39
N ASP A 83 18.96 -14.92 -20.12
CA ASP A 83 17.95 -15.94 -19.79
C ASP A 83 16.58 -15.55 -20.37
N LYS A 84 16.09 -16.36 -21.31
CA LYS A 84 14.85 -16.08 -22.05
C LYS A 84 13.64 -15.97 -21.13
N LYS A 85 13.56 -16.78 -20.08
CA LYS A 85 12.44 -16.75 -19.12
C LYS A 85 12.46 -15.47 -18.29
N SER A 86 13.64 -15.06 -17.83
CA SER A 86 13.83 -13.82 -17.08
C SER A 86 13.52 -12.59 -17.93
N ILE A 87 13.93 -12.58 -19.21
CA ILE A 87 13.57 -11.52 -20.17
C ILE A 87 12.05 -11.44 -20.34
N GLN A 88 11.38 -12.58 -20.57
CA GLN A 88 9.92 -12.60 -20.70
C GLN A 88 9.21 -12.10 -19.45
N LEU A 89 9.64 -12.55 -18.26
CA LEU A 89 9.06 -12.13 -16.98
C LEU A 89 9.31 -10.62 -16.73
N MET A 90 10.50 -10.12 -17.02
CA MET A 90 10.84 -8.71 -16.92
C MET A 90 9.94 -7.85 -17.81
N ILE A 91 9.74 -8.25 -19.08
CA ILE A 91 8.86 -7.54 -20.02
C ILE A 91 7.42 -7.54 -19.51
N ALA A 92 6.92 -8.68 -19.04
CA ALA A 92 5.56 -8.78 -18.49
C ALA A 92 5.36 -7.88 -17.26
N LEU A 93 6.36 -7.80 -16.37
CA LEU A 93 6.31 -6.91 -15.21
C LEU A 93 6.32 -5.43 -15.61
N LEU A 94 7.16 -5.04 -16.59
CA LEU A 94 7.19 -3.66 -17.09
C LEU A 94 5.82 -3.25 -17.65
N GLN A 95 5.22 -4.09 -18.48
CA GLN A 95 3.88 -3.84 -19.04
C GLN A 95 2.79 -3.71 -17.96
N ALA A 96 2.89 -4.50 -16.88
CA ALA A 96 1.95 -4.43 -15.77
C ALA A 96 2.11 -3.14 -14.93
N PHE A 97 3.33 -2.58 -14.86
CA PHE A 97 3.63 -1.39 -14.07
C PHE A 97 3.53 -0.07 -14.85
N GLU A 98 3.52 -0.10 -16.17
CA GLU A 98 3.38 1.09 -17.04
C GLU A 98 2.27 2.07 -16.59
N PRO A 99 1.01 1.64 -16.32
CA PRO A 99 -0.04 2.57 -15.90
C PRO A 99 0.21 3.21 -14.52
N THR A 100 0.91 2.51 -13.63
CA THR A 100 1.26 3.01 -12.30
C THR A 100 2.45 3.96 -12.33
N ILE A 101 3.42 3.72 -13.22
CA ILE A 101 4.60 4.58 -13.39
C ILE A 101 4.18 5.93 -14.00
N GLU A 102 3.33 5.93 -15.03
CA GLU A 102 2.83 7.17 -15.64
C GLU A 102 2.02 8.04 -14.66
N ALA A 103 1.26 7.41 -13.76
CA ALA A 103 0.53 8.13 -12.71
C ALA A 103 1.45 8.75 -11.63
N GLN A 104 2.67 8.26 -11.50
CA GLN A 104 3.67 8.70 -10.50
C GLN A 104 4.77 9.57 -11.09
N ARG A 105 4.83 9.74 -12.42
CA ARG A 105 5.76 10.70 -13.04
C ARG A 105 5.41 12.11 -12.53
N PRO A 106 6.37 12.83 -11.93
CA PRO A 106 6.16 14.26 -11.69
C PRO A 106 5.97 14.92 -13.05
N LYS A 107 4.86 15.65 -13.24
CA LYS A 107 4.69 16.54 -14.40
C LYS A 107 5.90 17.47 -14.40
N GLU A 108 6.71 17.41 -15.45
CA GLU A 108 7.90 18.23 -15.56
C GLU A 108 7.56 19.70 -15.26
N VAL A 109 8.34 20.30 -14.35
CA VAL A 109 8.45 21.75 -14.26
C VAL A 109 9.07 22.18 -15.59
N ILE A 110 8.28 22.86 -16.41
CA ILE A 110 8.73 23.51 -17.64
C ILE A 110 9.82 24.50 -17.23
N ILE A 111 11.09 24.09 -17.32
CA ILE A 111 12.20 25.02 -17.24
C ILE A 111 12.16 25.75 -18.58
N TYR A 112 11.72 27.01 -18.55
CA TYR A 112 11.61 27.87 -19.73
C TYR A 112 12.87 27.80 -20.59
N SER A 113 12.80 27.01 -21.66
CA SER A 113 13.63 27.18 -22.85
C SER A 113 13.20 28.49 -23.52
N GLY A 114 13.71 29.62 -23.01
CA GLY A 114 13.23 30.93 -23.44
C GLY A 114 14.10 32.15 -23.12
N VAL A 115 15.31 31.99 -22.57
CA VAL A 115 16.26 33.13 -22.43
C VAL A 115 17.70 32.64 -22.67
N LEU A 116 17.99 32.23 -23.90
CA LEU A 116 19.36 32.03 -24.40
C LEU A 116 19.48 32.44 -25.87
N ALA A 117 18.81 33.54 -26.25
CA ALA A 117 18.81 34.03 -27.63
C ALA A 117 19.23 35.50 -27.83
N GLU A 118 19.50 36.30 -26.79
CA GLU A 118 19.74 37.76 -27.00
C GLU A 118 20.81 38.44 -26.12
N LEU A 119 21.85 37.75 -25.64
CA LEU A 119 22.97 38.44 -24.95
C LEU A 119 24.37 38.00 -25.39
N ASP A 120 24.53 37.49 -26.61
CA ASP A 120 25.85 37.36 -27.28
C ASP A 120 25.87 38.04 -28.67
N ARG A 121 25.06 39.10 -28.82
CA ARG A 121 25.16 40.07 -29.93
C ARG A 121 25.36 41.49 -29.42
N LYS A 122 26.44 41.70 -28.67
CA LYS A 122 27.17 42.97 -28.44
C LYS A 122 28.57 42.52 -27.99
N ALA A 123 29.64 42.46 -28.79
CA ALA A 123 30.26 43.52 -29.61
C ALA A 123 30.12 44.91 -28.99
#